data_AF-A0A453P831-F1
#
_entry.id   AF-A0A453P831-F1
#
_cell.length_a   1.000
_cell.length_b   1.000
_cell.length_c   1.000
_cell.angle_alpha   90.00
_cell.angle_beta   90.00
_cell.angle_gamma   90.00
#
_symmetry.space_group_name_H-M   'P 1'
#
loop_
_entity.id
_entity.type
_entity.pdbx_description
1 polymer ?
#
loop_
_entity_poly.entity_id
_entity_poly.type
_entity_poly.pdbx_seq_one_letter_code
_entity_poly.pdbx_strand_id
1 'polypeptide(L)'
;SGVDPAAAGLQKTSDGKPKILDVIDCTGSGDVDTSKVVKADADGAIVGASGARLSVNPSWKNPSQEWRVGCKLVYELFTDTLISRLKVNTIFNACILKVLYHTQYQYFNENLLSMTSERKKKEMG
;
A
#
# COMPACT_ATOMS: atom_id res chain seq x y z
N SER A 1 17.46 8.03 -3.85
CA SER A 1 17.29 9.27 -3.05
C SER A 1 15.92 9.84 -3.38
N GLY A 2 15.27 10.52 -2.43
CA GLY A 2 13.94 11.10 -2.61
C GLY A 2 13.89 12.56 -2.15
N VAL A 3 12.86 13.27 -2.56
CA VAL A 3 12.56 14.65 -2.14
C VAL A 3 11.23 14.64 -1.40
N ASP A 4 11.12 15.37 -0.30
CA ASP A 4 9.87 15.61 0.40
C ASP A 4 9.21 16.89 -0.13
N PRO A 5 8.12 16.81 -0.94
CA PRO A 5 7.47 18.00 -1.47
C PRO A 5 6.76 18.84 -0.42
N ALA A 6 6.47 18.28 0.76
CA ALA A 6 5.84 18.99 1.87
C ALA A 6 6.84 19.82 2.67
N ALA A 7 8.15 19.60 2.47
CA ALA A 7 9.19 20.31 3.20
C ALA A 7 9.10 21.84 2.98
N ALA A 8 9.26 22.61 4.06
CA ALA A 8 9.27 24.07 4.03
C ALA A 8 10.22 24.61 2.96
N GLY A 9 9.70 25.46 2.07
CA GLY A 9 10.46 26.05 0.97
C GLY A 9 10.37 25.29 -0.35
N LEU A 10 9.79 24.08 -0.38
CA LEU A 10 9.57 23.29 -1.61
C LEU A 10 8.11 23.31 -2.10
N GLN A 11 7.22 24.05 -1.43
CA GLN A 11 5.81 24.10 -1.83
C GLN A 11 5.58 25.00 -3.05
N LYS A 12 6.08 26.24 -2.99
CA LYS A 12 5.78 27.29 -3.97
C LYS A 12 7.02 28.04 -4.44
N THR A 13 7.01 28.43 -5.71
CA THR A 13 7.96 29.34 -6.35
C THR A 13 7.72 30.78 -5.90
N SER A 14 8.62 31.69 -6.25
CA SER A 14 8.46 33.13 -5.98
C SER A 14 7.26 33.75 -6.71
N ASP A 15 6.79 33.15 -7.80
CA ASP A 15 5.55 33.53 -8.51
C ASP A 15 4.31 32.72 -8.05
N GLY A 16 4.41 31.99 -6.94
CA GLY A 16 3.26 31.35 -6.27
C GLY A 16 2.82 30.00 -6.86
N LYS A 17 3.51 29.48 -7.88
CA LYS A 17 3.21 28.19 -8.51
C LYS A 17 3.86 27.01 -7.76
N PRO A 18 3.34 25.78 -7.89
CA PRO A 18 3.99 24.59 -7.31
C PRO A 18 5.43 24.42 -7.81
N LYS A 19 6.37 24.17 -6.89
CA LYS A 19 7.77 23.87 -7.25
C LYS A 19 7.98 22.46 -7.75
N ILE A 20 7.21 21.50 -7.24
CA ILE A 20 7.27 20.09 -7.61
C ILE A 20 5.96 19.75 -8.29
N LEU A 21 6.05 19.24 -9.52
CA LEU A 21 4.89 18.87 -10.32
C LEU A 21 4.53 17.40 -10.17
N ASP A 22 5.54 16.54 -10.08
CA ASP A 22 5.38 15.11 -9.95
C ASP A 22 6.56 14.50 -9.17
N VAL A 23 6.33 13.33 -8.58
CA VAL A 23 7.32 12.55 -7.84
C VAL A 23 7.26 11.12 -8.35
N ILE A 24 8.24 10.74 -9.16
CA ILE A 24 8.31 9.42 -9.79
C ILE A 24 9.49 8.65 -9.20
N ASP A 25 9.23 7.45 -8.71
CA ASP A 25 10.27 6.48 -8.36
C ASP A 25 10.59 5.61 -9.60
N CYS A 26 11.81 5.75 -10.12
CA CYS A 26 12.29 4.98 -11.27
C CYS A 26 13.15 3.77 -10.86
N THR A 27 13.22 3.43 -9.58
CA THR A 27 14.02 2.28 -9.10
C THR A 27 13.26 0.95 -9.17
N GLY A 28 11.93 1.00 -9.29
CA GLY A 28 11.05 -0.17 -9.19
C GLY A 28 10.91 -0.72 -7.77
N SER A 29 11.54 -0.09 -6.77
CA SER A 29 11.49 -0.55 -5.38
C SER A 29 10.06 -0.53 -4.82
N GLY A 30 9.24 0.43 -5.26
CA GLY A 30 7.82 0.53 -4.92
C GLY A 30 6.86 -0.30 -5.77
N ASP A 31 7.33 -1.06 -6.77
CA ASP A 31 6.43 -1.74 -7.71
C ASP A 31 5.61 -2.83 -7.03
N VAL A 32 4.32 -2.88 -7.35
CA VAL A 32 3.37 -3.89 -6.88
C VAL A 32 2.66 -4.49 -8.09
N ASP A 33 2.74 -5.81 -8.26
CA ASP A 33 1.97 -6.50 -9.29
C ASP A 33 0.46 -6.43 -8.95
N THR A 34 -0.29 -5.75 -9.80
CA THR A 34 -1.74 -5.57 -9.71
C THR A 34 -2.47 -6.18 -10.91
N SER A 35 -1.85 -7.17 -11.56
CA SER A 35 -2.44 -7.91 -12.70
C SER A 35 -3.66 -8.73 -12.30
N LYS A 36 -3.78 -9.13 -11.03
CA LYS A 36 -4.92 -9.90 -10.53
C LYS A 36 -6.16 -9.02 -10.41
N VAL A 37 -7.21 -9.39 -11.15
CA VAL A 37 -8.54 -8.76 -11.12
C VAL A 37 -9.50 -9.62 -10.29
N VAL A 38 -10.26 -8.96 -9.41
CA VAL A 38 -11.32 -9.58 -8.57
C VAL A 38 -12.60 -8.75 -8.64
N LYS A 39 -13.72 -9.35 -8.28
CA LYS A 39 -15.02 -8.67 -8.17
C LYS A 39 -15.49 -8.69 -6.72
N ALA A 40 -16.23 -7.65 -6.34
CA ALA A 40 -16.89 -7.63 -5.05
C ALA A 40 -18.04 -8.64 -5.04
N ASP A 41 -18.24 -9.29 -3.91
CA ASP A 41 -19.43 -10.11 -3.67
C ASP A 41 -20.65 -9.25 -3.28
N ALA A 42 -21.76 -9.91 -2.96
CA ALA A 42 -23.02 -9.25 -2.61
C ALA A 42 -22.92 -8.34 -1.37
N ASP A 43 -21.95 -8.61 -0.47
CA ASP A 43 -21.71 -7.82 0.74
C ASP A 43 -20.73 -6.66 0.49
N GLY A 44 -20.26 -6.48 -0.76
CA GLY A 44 -19.25 -5.49 -1.10
C GLY A 44 -17.84 -5.88 -0.66
N ALA A 45 -17.56 -7.17 -0.47
CA ALA A 45 -16.24 -7.65 -0.08
C ALA A 45 -15.48 -8.30 -1.24
N ILE A 46 -14.15 -8.19 -1.21
CA ILE A 46 -13.23 -8.79 -2.18
C ILE A 46 -12.19 -9.68 -1.48
N VAL A 47 -11.59 -10.60 -2.22
CA VAL A 47 -10.43 -11.36 -1.75
C VAL A 47 -9.15 -10.67 -2.21
N GLY A 48 -8.36 -10.17 -1.27
CA GLY A 48 -7.07 -9.52 -1.55
C GLY A 48 -6.02 -10.50 -2.09
N ALA A 49 -4.90 -9.97 -2.59
CA ALA A 49 -3.80 -10.78 -3.12
C ALA A 49 -3.20 -11.75 -2.07
N SER A 50 -3.30 -11.43 -0.78
CA SER A 50 -2.92 -12.34 0.31
C SER A 50 -3.95 -13.41 0.68
N GLY A 51 -5.14 -13.38 0.07
CA GLY A 51 -6.26 -14.23 0.48
C GLY A 51 -7.14 -13.63 1.59
N ALA A 52 -6.77 -12.50 2.18
CA ALA A 52 -7.61 -11.83 3.18
C ALA A 52 -8.89 -11.26 2.54
N ARG A 53 -10.04 -11.38 3.24
CA ARG A 53 -11.30 -10.73 2.86
C ARG A 53 -11.25 -9.24 3.21
N LEU A 54 -11.56 -8.38 2.25
CA LEU A 54 -11.48 -6.91 2.37
C LEU A 54 -12.85 -6.31 2.05
N SER A 55 -13.36 -5.43 2.93
CA SER A 55 -14.55 -4.65 2.62
C SER A 55 -14.17 -3.48 1.72
N VAL A 56 -14.92 -3.31 0.64
CA VAL A 56 -14.81 -2.12 -0.23
C VAL A 56 -15.63 -1.00 0.38
N ASN A 57 -15.14 0.24 0.30
CA ASN A 57 -15.92 1.39 0.72
C ASN A 57 -17.06 1.64 -0.31
N PRO A 58 -18.34 1.65 0.11
CA PRO A 58 -19.47 1.81 -0.81
C PRO A 58 -19.51 3.18 -1.50
N SER A 59 -18.81 4.19 -0.98
CA SER A 59 -18.71 5.52 -1.62
C SER A 59 -17.79 5.54 -2.84
N TRP A 60 -16.96 4.50 -3.04
CA TRP A 60 -16.04 4.44 -4.17
C TRP A 60 -16.79 4.13 -5.46
N LYS A 61 -16.63 4.99 -6.46
CA LYS A 61 -17.19 4.77 -7.79
C LYS A 61 -16.29 3.82 -8.57
N ASN A 62 -16.85 2.68 -8.97
CA ASN A 62 -16.17 1.71 -9.82
C ASN A 62 -17.10 1.23 -10.96
N PRO A 63 -17.20 1.95 -12.09
CA PRO A 63 -18.08 1.59 -13.19
C PRO A 63 -17.76 0.23 -13.83
N SER A 64 -16.50 -0.23 -13.80
CA SER A 64 -16.11 -1.52 -14.37
C SER A 64 -16.48 -2.71 -13.47
N GLN A 65 -16.74 -2.48 -12.18
CA GLN A 65 -16.94 -3.51 -11.16
C GLN A 65 -15.73 -4.45 -10.98
N GLU A 66 -14.57 -4.06 -11.50
CA GLU A 66 -13.33 -4.79 -11.41
C GLU A 66 -12.39 -4.12 -10.42
N TRP A 67 -11.79 -4.92 -9.54
CA TRP A 67 -10.81 -4.48 -8.56
C TRP A 67 -9.49 -5.12 -8.87
N ARG A 68 -8.44 -4.32 -9.04
CA ARG A 68 -7.07 -4.81 -9.15
C ARG A 68 -6.48 -4.94 -7.77
N VAL A 69 -5.90 -6.09 -7.46
CA VAL A 69 -5.29 -6.37 -6.16
C VAL A 69 -3.83 -6.75 -6.35
N GLY A 70 -2.99 -6.28 -5.44
CA GLY A 70 -1.58 -6.62 -5.37
C GLY A 70 -1.10 -6.75 -3.94
N CYS A 71 0.07 -7.36 -3.77
CA CYS A 71 0.75 -7.43 -2.49
C CYS A 71 2.25 -7.32 -2.66
N LYS A 72 2.91 -6.70 -1.68
CA LYS A 72 4.35 -6.64 -1.55
C LYS A 72 4.72 -6.82 -0.10
N LEU A 73 5.87 -7.44 0.16
CA LEU A 73 6.35 -7.66 1.52
C LEU A 73 7.05 -6.39 2.01
N VAL A 74 6.72 -5.97 3.24
CA VAL A 74 7.23 -4.70 3.81
C VAL A 74 8.74 -4.62 3.83
N TYR A 75 9.41 -5.73 4.12
CA TYR A 75 10.86 -5.73 4.20
C TYR A 75 11.50 -5.43 2.84
N GLU A 76 10.80 -5.64 1.73
CA GLU A 76 11.26 -5.24 0.39
C GLU A 76 11.22 -3.72 0.19
N LEU A 77 10.44 -3.00 1.02
CA LEU A 77 10.37 -1.53 1.01
C LEU A 77 11.37 -0.87 1.96
N PHE A 78 11.99 -1.64 2.85
CA PHE A 78 12.85 -1.12 3.90
C PHE A 78 14.32 -1.27 3.55
N THR A 79 15.14 -0.35 4.05
CA THR A 79 16.60 -0.46 3.94
C THR A 79 17.12 -1.58 4.82
N ASP A 80 18.26 -2.18 4.44
CA ASP A 80 18.89 -3.26 5.21
C ASP A 80 19.13 -2.90 6.69
N THR A 81 19.42 -1.63 6.97
CA THR A 81 19.61 -1.14 8.34
C THR A 81 18.31 -1.16 9.14
N LEU A 82 17.17 -0.85 8.52
CA LEU A 82 15.86 -0.91 9.16
C LEU A 82 15.43 -2.37 9.36
N ILE A 83 15.61 -3.22 8.35
CA ILE A 83 15.34 -4.66 8.44
C ILE A 83 16.15 -5.29 9.58
N SER A 84 17.43 -4.95 9.70
CA SER A 84 18.33 -5.49 10.73
C SER A 84 17.88 -5.13 12.15
N ARG A 85 17.33 -3.92 12.37
CA ARG A 85 16.75 -3.53 13.66
C ARG A 85 15.43 -4.24 13.95
N LEU A 86 14.60 -4.44 12.92
CA LEU A 86 13.31 -5.13 13.05
C LEU A 86 13.47 -6.63 13.35
N LYS A 87 14.56 -7.27 12.90
CA LYS A 87 14.88 -8.68 13.17
C LYS A 87 15.17 -8.99 14.65
N VAL A 88 15.51 -7.99 15.48
CA VAL A 88 15.87 -8.19 16.89
C VAL A 88 14.65 -8.46 17.78
N ASN A 89 13.44 -8.12 17.33
CA ASN A 89 12.20 -8.52 17.98
C ASN A 89 11.39 -9.39 17.01
N THR A 90 11.40 -10.70 17.25
CA THR A 90 10.59 -11.69 16.53
C THR A 90 9.12 -11.29 16.55
N ILE A 91 8.64 -10.62 15.50
CA ILE A 91 7.28 -10.54 14.94
C ILE A 91 7.37 -9.48 13.85
N PHE A 92 7.50 -9.85 12.58
CA PHE A 92 7.16 -8.95 11.48
C PHE A 92 6.71 -9.76 10.28
N ASN A 93 5.53 -10.37 10.41
CA ASN A 93 4.78 -10.88 9.28
C ASN A 93 3.58 -9.96 9.07
N ALA A 94 3.80 -8.68 8.80
CA ALA A 94 2.71 -7.74 8.52
C ALA A 94 3.20 -6.45 7.86
N CYS A 95 2.93 -6.32 6.57
CA CYS A 95 2.12 -5.23 6.00
C CYS A 95 2.04 -5.48 4.49
N ILE A 96 0.81 -5.57 4.00
CA ILE A 96 0.54 -5.62 2.57
C ILE A 96 0.02 -4.24 2.22
N LEU A 97 0.73 -3.55 1.34
CA LEU A 97 0.20 -2.38 0.68
C LEU A 97 -0.96 -2.87 -0.22
N LYS A 98 -2.18 -2.72 0.29
CA LYS A 98 -3.41 -3.04 -0.43
C LYS A 98 -3.68 -1.90 -1.38
N VAL A 99 -3.31 -2.08 -2.64
CA VAL A 99 -3.62 -1.09 -3.67
C VAL A 99 -4.92 -1.51 -4.35
N LEU A 100 -5.97 -0.73 -4.14
CA LEU A 100 -7.21 -0.81 -4.91
C LEU A 100 -7.16 0.31 -5.95
N TYR A 101 -6.74 -0.02 -7.17
CA TYR A 101 -6.70 0.94 -8.27
C TYR A 101 -8.05 0.95 -8.99
N HIS A 102 -8.74 2.09 -8.93
CA HIS A 102 -9.75 2.46 -9.92
C HIS A 102 -9.07 3.27 -11.01
N THR A 103 -9.32 2.95 -12.28
CA THR A 103 -8.81 3.72 -13.42
C THR A 103 -9.47 5.09 -13.46
N GLN A 104 -8.92 6.05 -12.72
CA GLN A 104 -8.52 7.39 -13.12
C GLN A 104 -7.66 7.94 -11.97
N TYR A 105 -6.42 8.31 -12.29
CA TYR A 105 -5.43 8.94 -11.41
C TYR A 105 -6.06 9.66 -10.20
N GLN A 106 -6.03 9.05 -9.00
CA GLN A 106 -5.92 9.79 -7.74
C GLN A 106 -5.78 8.91 -6.48
N TYR A 107 -4.82 9.33 -5.66
CA TYR A 107 -4.62 9.08 -4.24
C TYR A 107 -4.03 7.74 -3.78
N PHE A 108 -2.70 7.74 -3.71
CA PHE A 108 -1.96 7.12 -2.61
C PHE A 108 -2.17 7.95 -1.34
N ASN A 109 -3.27 7.71 -0.61
CA ASN A 109 -3.36 7.97 0.83
C ASN A 109 -4.72 7.50 1.36
N GLU A 110 -4.70 6.99 2.60
CA GLU A 110 -5.81 6.42 3.35
C GLU A 110 -6.12 4.93 3.10
N ASN A 111 -5.23 4.07 3.59
CA ASN A 111 -5.60 3.07 4.59
C ASN A 111 -4.34 2.41 5.17
N LEU A 112 -3.88 3.01 6.27
CA LEU A 112 -2.78 2.55 7.09
C LEU A 112 -3.24 1.31 7.90
N LEU A 113 -2.47 0.22 7.80
CA LEU A 113 -2.36 -0.88 8.77
C LEU A 113 -3.64 -1.65 9.15
N SER A 114 -3.88 -2.80 8.51
CA SER A 114 -4.51 -3.94 9.19
C SER A 114 -3.45 -4.99 9.53
N MET A 115 -2.92 -4.96 10.75
CA MET A 115 -2.07 -6.02 11.28
C MET A 115 -2.93 -7.23 11.65
N THR A 116 -2.94 -8.28 10.84
CA THR A 116 -3.44 -9.59 11.29
C THR A 116 -2.27 -10.37 11.89
N SER A 117 -2.13 -10.35 13.21
CA SER A 117 -1.24 -11.29 13.90
C SER A 117 -1.92 -12.65 13.97
N GLU A 118 -1.48 -13.62 13.17
CA GLU A 118 -1.75 -15.02 13.49
C GLU A 118 -0.74 -15.45 14.56
N ARG A 119 -1.20 -15.50 15.81
CA ARG A 119 -0.51 -16.27 16.84
C ARG A 119 -0.54 -17.73 16.40
N LYS A 120 0.59 -18.28 15.94
CA LYS A 120 0.81 -19.72 16.04
C LYS A 120 0.66 -20.08 17.52
N LYS A 121 -0.46 -20.70 17.88
CA LYS A 121 -0.58 -21.43 19.14
C LYS A 121 0.58 -22.42 19.13
N LYS A 122 1.53 -22.19 20.02
CA LYS A 122 2.57 -23.14 20.38
C LYS A 122 1.84 -24.37 20.89
N GLU A 123 1.81 -25.44 20.11
CA GLU A 123 1.47 -26.77 20.60
C GLU A 123 2.48 -27.08 21.71
N MET A 124 2.01 -27.07 22.96
CA MET A 124 2.70 -27.71 24.06
C MET A 124 2.14 -29.13 24.13
N GLY A 125 2.91 -30.05 23.54
CA GLY A 125 3.00 -31.44 24.01
C GLY A 125 4.25 -31.57 24.86
#